data_AF-A0A535BCX8-F1
#
_entry.id   AF-A0A535BCX8-F1
#
_cell.length_a   1.000
_cell.length_b   1.000
_cell.length_c   1.000
_cell.angle_alpha   90.00
_cell.angle_beta   90.00
_cell.angle_gamma   90.00
#
_symmetry.space_group_name_H-M   'P 1'
#
loop_
_entity.id
_entity.type
_entity.pdbx_description
1 polymer ?
#
loop_
_entity_poly.entity_id
_entity_poly.type
_entity_poly.pdbx_seq_one_letter_code
_entity_poly.pdbx_strand_id
1 'polypeptide(L)'
;MHLIDRLEEMASEARRLPVGGGLVMSRQRLLDVIDRMRVAVPREVYDARDVLERRDQVLRSAQEEATQLVGESKDEVEKRLAQTEVVKAADDRAREILADAQARAQELLRGAEEQARGRLDDAQQSSLSQMREADVYALQTLKRLEQELNGFMTTVRKGISALEHRAADRPG
;
A
#
# COMPACT_ATOMS: atom_id res chain seq x y z
N MET A 1 -11.21 -66.71 7.35
CA MET A 1 -11.09 -67.45 6.06
C MET A 1 -11.31 -68.96 6.19
N HIS A 2 -10.73 -69.64 7.18
CA HIS A 2 -10.83 -71.10 7.33
C HIS A 2 -12.23 -71.72 7.43
N LEU A 3 -13.28 -70.96 7.77
CA LEU A 3 -14.65 -71.49 7.83
C LEU A 3 -15.33 -71.54 6.46
N ILE A 4 -14.99 -70.61 5.56
CA ILE A 4 -15.48 -70.59 4.19
C ILE A 4 -14.77 -71.70 3.40
N ASP A 5 -13.45 -71.82 3.55
CA ASP A 5 -12.66 -72.90 2.94
C ASP A 5 -13.18 -74.28 3.37
N ARG A 6 -13.57 -74.43 4.63
CA ARG A 6 -14.16 -75.66 5.17
C ARG A 6 -15.57 -75.92 4.65
N LEU A 7 -16.37 -74.87 4.42
CA LEU A 7 -17.68 -75.00 3.81
C LEU A 7 -17.56 -75.42 2.34
N GLU A 8 -16.58 -74.88 1.62
CA GLU A 8 -16.25 -75.22 0.24
C GLU A 8 -15.76 -76.67 0.12
N GLU A 9 -14.84 -77.09 1.00
CA GLU A 9 -14.38 -78.47 1.12
C GLU A 9 -15.56 -79.43 1.36
N MET A 10 -16.43 -79.10 2.32
CA MET A 10 -17.62 -79.90 2.61
C MET A 10 -18.62 -79.96 1.44
N ALA A 11 -18.73 -78.89 0.64
CA ALA A 11 -19.56 -78.88 -0.56
C ALA A 11 -18.94 -79.72 -1.69
N SER A 12 -17.61 -79.72 -1.80
CA SER A 12 -16.85 -80.50 -2.78
C SER A 12 -16.89 -82.00 -2.49
N GLU A 13 -16.80 -82.40 -1.21
CA GLU A 13 -16.88 -83.80 -0.76
C GLU A 13 -18.30 -84.35 -0.68
N ALA A 14 -19.33 -83.51 -0.85
CA ALA A 14 -20.72 -83.92 -0.73
C ALA A 14 -21.13 -84.91 -1.82
N ARG A 15 -21.94 -85.91 -1.46
CA ARG A 15 -22.35 -86.97 -2.39
C ARG A 15 -23.37 -86.42 -3.38
N ARG A 16 -23.06 -86.46 -4.67
CA ARG A 16 -23.98 -86.05 -5.75
C ARG A 16 -25.12 -87.05 -5.91
N LEU A 17 -26.34 -86.55 -6.05
CA LEU A 17 -27.51 -87.38 -6.37
C LEU A 17 -27.61 -87.63 -7.89
N PRO A 18 -28.00 -88.85 -8.30
CA PRO A 18 -28.07 -89.22 -9.72
C PRO A 18 -29.20 -88.52 -10.49
N VAL A 19 -30.17 -87.91 -9.80
CA VAL A 19 -31.29 -87.16 -10.40
C VAL A 19 -31.41 -85.81 -9.68
N GLY A 20 -31.52 -84.72 -10.44
CA GLY A 20 -31.85 -83.39 -9.91
C GLY A 20 -30.68 -82.51 -9.42
N GLY A 21 -29.41 -82.85 -9.74
CA GLY A 21 -28.26 -81.96 -9.50
C GLY A 21 -27.93 -81.65 -8.03
N GLY A 22 -28.63 -82.25 -7.07
CA GLY A 22 -28.47 -81.99 -5.65
C GLY A 22 -27.23 -82.64 -5.03
N LEU A 23 -26.77 -82.04 -3.93
CA LEU A 23 -25.69 -82.54 -3.08
C LEU A 23 -26.27 -83.03 -1.74
N VAL A 24 -25.83 -84.20 -1.29
CA VAL A 24 -26.14 -84.72 0.05
C VAL A 24 -24.93 -84.53 0.95
N MET A 25 -25.11 -83.77 2.02
CA MET A 25 -24.09 -83.49 3.02
C MET A 25 -24.64 -83.61 4.43
N SER A 26 -23.73 -83.75 5.41
CA SER A 26 -24.10 -83.84 6.82
C SER A 26 -24.67 -82.51 7.30
N ARG A 27 -25.98 -82.51 7.59
CA ARG A 27 -26.68 -81.34 8.16
C ARG A 27 -26.00 -80.83 9.43
N GLN A 28 -25.55 -81.73 10.31
CA GLN A 28 -24.89 -81.34 11.56
C GLN A 28 -23.60 -80.56 11.30
N ARG A 29 -22.70 -81.10 10.45
CA ARG A 29 -21.44 -80.42 10.10
C ARG A 29 -21.69 -79.07 9.43
N LEU A 30 -22.70 -78.97 8.57
CA LEU A 30 -23.04 -77.72 7.88
C LEU A 30 -23.51 -76.65 8.87
N LEU A 31 -24.40 -77.03 9.80
CA LEU A 31 -24.88 -76.15 10.85
C LEU A 31 -23.75 -75.71 11.78
N ASP A 32 -22.83 -76.60 12.15
CA ASP A 32 -21.69 -76.26 13.00
C ASP A 32 -20.80 -75.18 12.34
N VAL A 33 -20.59 -75.26 11.01
CA VAL A 33 -19.83 -74.24 10.26
C VAL A 33 -20.60 -72.93 10.19
N ILE A 34 -21.91 -72.98 9.92
CA ILE A 34 -22.78 -71.79 9.89
C ILE A 34 -22.81 -71.10 11.26
N ASP A 35 -22.94 -71.84 12.36
CA ASP A 35 -22.97 -71.28 13.71
C ASP A 35 -21.63 -70.63 14.07
N ARG A 36 -20.51 -71.23 13.67
CA ARG A 36 -19.19 -70.60 13.83
C ARG A 36 -19.04 -69.34 12.98
N MET A 37 -19.50 -69.35 11.73
CA MET A 37 -19.50 -68.15 10.87
C MET A 37 -20.37 -67.05 11.46
N ARG A 38 -21.52 -67.40 12.04
CA ARG A 38 -22.45 -66.47 12.68
C ARG A 38 -21.84 -65.73 13.87
N VAL A 39 -20.84 -66.32 14.54
CA VAL A 39 -20.11 -65.68 15.63
C VAL A 39 -18.86 -64.96 15.14
N ALA A 40 -18.07 -65.59 14.26
CA ALA A 40 -16.77 -65.08 13.85
C ALA A 40 -16.84 -63.94 12.83
N VAL A 41 -17.68 -64.07 11.79
CA VAL A 41 -17.74 -63.09 10.69
C VAL A 41 -18.18 -61.70 11.18
N PRO A 42 -19.23 -61.54 12.02
CA PRO A 42 -19.60 -60.23 12.53
C PRO A 42 -18.49 -59.58 13.36
N ARG A 43 -17.75 -60.38 14.14
CA ARG A 43 -16.62 -59.90 14.93
C ARG A 43 -15.47 -59.43 14.04
N GLU A 44 -15.09 -60.22 13.05
CA GLU A 44 -14.04 -59.86 12.08
C GLU A 44 -14.39 -58.59 11.30
N VAL A 45 -15.66 -58.41 10.92
CA VAL A 45 -16.14 -57.18 10.27
C VAL A 45 -16.10 -55.97 11.21
N TYR A 46 -16.45 -56.15 12.48
CA TYR A 46 -16.35 -55.09 13.49
C TYR A 46 -14.89 -54.67 13.72
N ASP A 47 -14.01 -55.64 13.92
CA ASP A 47 -12.58 -55.40 14.13
C ASP A 47 -11.96 -54.69 12.90
N ALA A 48 -12.33 -55.10 11.68
CA ALA A 48 -11.89 -54.42 10.46
C ALA A 48 -12.38 -52.97 10.37
N ARG A 49 -13.63 -52.69 10.77
CA ARG A 49 -14.17 -51.32 10.80
C ARG A 49 -13.47 -50.45 11.83
N ASP A 50 -13.23 -50.96 13.04
CA ASP A 50 -12.50 -50.25 14.09
C ASP A 50 -11.06 -49.92 13.65
N VAL A 51 -10.37 -50.84 12.96
CA VAL A 51 -9.05 -50.56 12.37
C VAL A 51 -9.11 -49.46 11.32
N LEU A 52 -10.13 -49.45 10.46
CA LEU A 52 -10.31 -48.40 9.45
C LEU A 52 -10.61 -47.03 10.09
N GLU A 53 -11.48 -46.99 11.10
CA GLU A 53 -11.80 -45.75 11.82
C GLU A 53 -10.56 -45.17 12.52
N ARG A 54 -9.77 -46.03 13.18
CA ARG A 54 -8.50 -45.61 13.80
C ARG A 54 -7.50 -45.11 12.78
N ARG A 55 -7.37 -45.79 11.63
CA ARG A 55 -6.52 -45.32 10.52
C ARG A 55 -6.94 -43.92 10.07
N ASP A 56 -8.22 -43.70 9.85
CA ASP A 56 -8.74 -42.41 9.38
C ASP A 56 -8.55 -41.31 10.45
N GLN A 57 -8.68 -41.66 11.73
CA GLN A 57 -8.34 -40.74 12.82
C GLN A 57 -6.86 -40.36 12.83
N VAL A 58 -5.96 -41.34 12.69
CA VAL A 58 -4.50 -41.09 12.61
C VAL A 58 -4.15 -40.22 11.41
N LEU A 59 -4.75 -40.49 10.25
CA LEU A 59 -4.52 -39.68 9.05
C LEU A 59 -4.99 -38.23 9.22
N ARG A 60 -6.14 -38.01 9.86
CA ARG A 60 -6.61 -36.66 10.17
C ARG A 60 -5.68 -35.93 11.13
N SER A 61 -5.29 -36.57 12.24
CA SER A 61 -4.34 -35.98 13.20
C SER A 61 -3.02 -35.61 12.52
N ALA A 62 -2.46 -36.53 11.73
CA ALA A 62 -1.22 -36.28 11.01
C ALA A 62 -1.35 -35.13 10.00
N GLN A 63 -2.49 -34.99 9.32
CA GLN A 63 -2.74 -33.88 8.39
C GLN A 63 -2.87 -32.54 9.11
N GLU A 64 -3.55 -32.51 10.26
CA GLU A 64 -3.69 -31.32 11.11
C GLU A 64 -2.33 -30.89 11.66
N GLU A 65 -1.56 -31.82 12.23
CA GLU A 65 -0.21 -31.58 12.73
C GLU A 65 0.74 -31.10 11.61
N ALA A 66 0.70 -31.72 10.43
CA ALA A 66 1.50 -31.28 9.29
C ALA A 66 1.14 -29.86 8.85
N THR A 67 -0.16 -29.52 8.85
CA THR A 67 -0.63 -28.18 8.49
C THR A 67 -0.16 -27.14 9.52
N GLN A 68 -0.27 -27.47 10.81
CA GLN A 68 0.20 -26.63 11.89
C GLN A 68 1.72 -26.42 11.81
N LEU A 69 2.50 -27.49 11.66
CA LEU A 69 3.96 -27.43 11.57
C LEU A 69 4.43 -26.58 10.38
N VAL A 70 3.77 -26.70 9.23
CA VAL A 70 4.07 -25.87 8.06
C VAL A 70 3.74 -24.39 8.32
N GLY A 71 2.65 -24.11 9.03
CA GLY A 71 2.30 -22.75 9.46
C GLY A 71 3.38 -22.16 10.37
N GLU A 72 3.69 -22.84 11.47
CA GLU A 72 4.72 -22.41 12.43
C GLU A 72 6.10 -22.23 11.79
N SER A 73 6.47 -23.12 10.86
CA SER A 73 7.74 -23.03 10.14
C SER A 73 7.80 -21.80 9.22
N LYS A 74 6.69 -21.43 8.58
CA LYS A 74 6.64 -20.23 7.73
C LYS A 74 6.82 -18.96 8.57
N ASP A 75 6.12 -18.87 9.69
CA ASP A 75 6.22 -17.73 10.60
C ASP A 75 7.64 -17.57 11.17
N GLU A 76 8.27 -18.69 11.55
CA GLU A 76 9.65 -18.69 12.05
C GLU A 76 10.66 -18.29 10.95
N VAL A 77 10.46 -18.75 9.71
CA VAL A 77 11.30 -18.34 8.56
C VAL A 77 11.17 -16.84 8.30
N GLU A 78 9.95 -16.30 8.31
CA GLU A 78 9.72 -14.86 8.11
C GLU A 78 10.40 -14.03 9.22
N LYS A 79 10.28 -14.47 10.48
CA LYS A 79 10.95 -13.84 11.62
C LYS A 79 12.47 -13.88 11.49
N ARG A 80 13.06 -15.01 11.06
CA ARG A 80 14.50 -15.13 10.83
C ARG A 80 14.99 -14.29 9.67
N LEU A 81 14.20 -14.20 8.59
CA LEU A 81 14.50 -13.32 7.46
C LEU A 81 14.50 -11.86 7.90
N ALA A 82 13.50 -11.42 8.67
CA ALA A 82 13.47 -10.07 9.24
C ALA A 82 14.66 -9.79 10.17
N GLN A 83 15.17 -10.81 10.86
CA GLN A 83 16.36 -10.71 11.70
C GLN A 83 17.68 -10.83 10.94
N THR A 84 17.64 -11.13 9.63
CA THR A 84 18.86 -11.28 8.83
C THR A 84 19.53 -9.93 8.71
N GLU A 85 20.86 -9.92 8.85
CA GLU A 85 21.69 -8.71 8.80
C GLU A 85 21.48 -7.91 7.50
N VAL A 86 21.09 -8.57 6.41
CA VAL A 86 20.73 -7.91 5.13
C VAL A 86 19.48 -7.04 5.27
N VAL A 87 18.44 -7.51 5.95
CA VAL A 87 17.19 -6.74 6.13
C VAL A 87 17.43 -5.57 7.09
N LYS A 88 18.18 -5.79 8.17
CA LYS A 88 18.59 -4.70 9.08
C LYS A 88 19.44 -3.65 8.37
N ALA A 89 20.47 -4.08 7.63
CA ALA A 89 21.32 -3.16 6.87
C ALA A 89 20.53 -2.39 5.81
N ALA A 90 19.52 -3.02 5.19
CA ALA A 90 18.62 -2.35 4.26
C ALA A 90 17.74 -1.30 4.96
N ASP A 91 17.19 -1.61 6.15
CA ASP A 91 16.40 -0.67 6.95
C ASP A 91 17.25 0.51 7.44
N ASP A 92 18.45 0.25 7.96
CA ASP A 92 19.39 1.29 8.40
C ASP A 92 19.77 2.20 7.23
N ARG A 93 20.10 1.63 6.07
CA ARG A 93 20.41 2.41 4.86
C ARG A 93 19.20 3.21 4.37
N ALA A 94 17.99 2.67 4.46
CA ALA A 94 16.77 3.41 4.13
C ALA A 94 16.57 4.60 5.08
N ARG A 95 16.80 4.42 6.39
CA ARG A 95 16.73 5.50 7.39
C ARG A 95 17.77 6.58 7.12
N GLU A 96 19.01 6.20 6.77
CA GLU A 96 20.06 7.14 6.38
C GLU A 96 19.67 7.96 5.14
N ILE A 97 19.14 7.30 4.10
CA ILE A 97 18.68 7.98 2.88
C ILE A 97 17.55 8.97 3.21
N LEU A 98 16.59 8.58 4.04
CA LEU A 98 15.50 9.46 4.46
C LEU A 98 16.01 10.66 5.26
N ALA A 99 16.95 10.45 6.17
CA ALA A 99 17.55 11.51 6.97
C ALA A 99 18.33 12.50 6.08
N ASP A 100 19.14 12.01 5.14
CA ASP A 100 19.87 12.84 4.17
C ASP A 100 18.91 13.61 3.26
N ALA A 101 17.87 12.95 2.75
CA ALA A 101 16.85 13.61 1.93
C ALA A 101 16.13 14.73 2.69
N GLN A 102 15.78 14.50 3.97
CA GLN A 102 15.17 15.52 4.83
C GLN A 102 16.12 16.69 5.10
N ALA A 103 17.39 16.42 5.38
CA ALA A 103 18.41 17.45 5.60
C ALA A 103 18.58 18.34 4.36
N ARG A 104 18.73 17.73 3.17
CA ARG A 104 18.83 18.45 1.89
C ARG A 104 17.58 19.27 1.58
N ALA A 105 16.40 18.72 1.86
CA ALA A 105 15.14 19.45 1.66
C ALA A 105 15.07 20.69 2.55
N GLN A 106 15.49 20.59 3.82
CA GLN A 106 15.56 21.74 4.72
C GLN A 106 16.59 22.78 4.28
N GLU A 107 17.75 22.34 3.81
CA GLU A 107 18.79 23.24 3.26
C GLU A 107 18.27 23.99 2.03
N LEU A 108 17.61 23.29 1.11
CA LEU A 108 17.01 23.90 -0.08
C LEU A 108 15.92 24.92 0.27
N LEU A 109 15.06 24.61 1.25
CA LEU A 109 14.05 25.54 1.73
C LEU A 109 14.69 26.79 2.35
N ARG A 110 15.70 26.62 3.21
CA ARG A 110 16.44 27.75 3.80
C ARG A 110 17.07 28.62 2.72
N GLY A 111 17.76 28.01 1.76
CA GLY A 111 18.36 28.75 0.64
C GLY A 111 17.32 29.48 -0.22
N ALA A 112 16.16 28.87 -0.46
CA ALA A 112 15.07 29.50 -1.19
C ALA A 112 14.45 30.68 -0.41
N GLU A 113 14.27 30.56 0.91
CA GLU A 113 13.77 31.63 1.77
C GLU A 113 14.75 32.80 1.84
N GLU A 114 16.05 32.54 1.96
CA GLU A 114 17.10 33.57 1.93
C GLU A 114 17.14 34.30 0.59
N GLN A 115 17.07 33.57 -0.53
CA GLN A 115 16.99 34.16 -1.86
C GLN A 115 15.72 35.00 -2.06
N ALA A 116 14.58 34.51 -1.58
CA ALA A 116 13.31 35.22 -1.66
C ALA A 116 13.36 36.53 -0.86
N ARG A 117 13.92 36.49 0.36
CA ARG A 117 14.15 37.69 1.18
C ARG A 117 15.07 38.68 0.48
N GLY A 118 16.22 38.24 -0.03
CA GLY A 118 17.15 39.11 -0.74
C GLY A 118 16.49 39.81 -1.95
N ARG A 119 15.70 39.07 -2.74
CA ARG A 119 14.96 39.67 -3.87
C ARG A 119 13.91 40.68 -3.43
N LEU A 120 13.22 40.45 -2.30
CA LEU A 120 12.24 41.39 -1.78
C LEU A 120 12.92 42.66 -1.28
N ASP A 121 14.05 42.54 -0.57
CA ASP A 121 14.82 43.69 -0.08
C ASP A 121 15.37 44.51 -1.26
N ASP A 122 15.94 43.86 -2.28
CA ASP A 122 16.43 44.52 -3.50
C ASP A 122 15.29 45.24 -4.24
N ALA A 123 14.13 44.58 -4.39
CA ALA A 123 12.97 45.16 -5.05
C ALA A 123 12.43 46.38 -4.28
N GLN A 124 12.37 46.30 -2.95
CA GLN A 124 11.97 47.43 -2.11
C GLN A 124 12.94 48.60 -2.24
N GLN A 125 14.25 48.33 -2.21
CA GLN A 125 15.26 49.37 -2.33
C GLN A 125 15.22 50.05 -3.70
N SER A 126 15.07 49.28 -4.78
CA SER A 126 14.90 49.81 -6.13
C SER A 126 13.62 50.61 -6.28
N SER A 127 12.52 50.18 -5.64
CA SER A 127 11.27 50.93 -5.65
C SER A 127 11.42 52.28 -4.96
N LEU A 128 12.08 52.31 -3.79
CA LEU A 128 12.34 53.54 -3.05
C LEU A 128 13.25 54.51 -3.83
N SER A 129 14.29 54.01 -4.51
CA SER A 129 15.14 54.88 -5.35
C SER A 129 14.35 55.44 -6.53
N GLN A 130 13.55 54.61 -7.20
CA GLN A 130 12.73 55.04 -8.33
C GLN A 130 11.68 56.07 -7.91
N MET A 131 11.05 55.92 -6.74
CA MET A 131 10.13 56.93 -6.20
C MET A 131 10.83 58.27 -5.96
N ARG A 132 12.03 58.25 -5.34
CA ARG A 132 12.79 59.50 -5.11
C ARG A 132 13.17 60.18 -6.42
N GLU A 133 13.62 59.41 -7.42
CA GLU A 133 13.96 59.95 -8.73
C GLU A 133 12.73 60.56 -9.42
N ALA A 134 11.57 59.89 -9.34
CA ALA A 134 10.31 60.41 -9.87
C ALA A 134 9.89 61.71 -9.16
N ASP A 135 10.03 61.79 -7.84
CA ASP A 135 9.72 63.00 -7.06
C ASP A 135 10.63 64.17 -7.47
N VAL A 136 11.93 63.91 -7.61
CA VAL A 136 12.90 64.91 -8.09
C VAL A 136 12.54 65.40 -9.49
N TYR A 137 12.19 64.49 -10.40
CA TYR A 137 11.79 64.84 -11.75
C TYR A 137 10.49 65.67 -11.78
N ALA A 138 9.48 65.28 -10.99
CA ALA A 138 8.23 66.02 -10.86
C ALA A 138 8.49 67.44 -10.36
N LEU A 139 9.33 67.60 -9.34
CA LEU A 139 9.68 68.90 -8.78
C LEU A 139 10.44 69.78 -9.78
N GLN A 140 11.36 69.22 -10.56
CA GLN A 140 12.04 69.96 -11.64
C GLN A 140 11.07 70.41 -12.73
N THR A 141 10.12 69.55 -13.11
CA THR A 141 9.09 69.86 -14.09
C THR A 141 8.18 71.00 -13.60
N LEU A 142 7.74 70.94 -12.34
CA LEU A 142 6.93 71.99 -11.72
C LEU A 142 7.68 73.32 -11.64
N LYS A 143 8.98 73.32 -11.28
CA LYS A 143 9.81 74.54 -11.27
C LYS A 143 9.94 75.16 -12.66
N ARG A 144 10.07 74.34 -13.71
CA ARG A 144 10.12 74.85 -15.09
C ARG A 144 8.81 75.49 -15.49
N LEU A 145 7.69 74.83 -15.19
CA LEU A 145 6.36 75.37 -15.45
C LEU A 145 6.13 76.70 -14.71
N GLU A 146 6.56 76.80 -13.46
CA GLU A 146 6.50 78.05 -12.68
C GLU A 146 7.27 79.18 -13.38
N GLN A 147 8.49 78.91 -13.86
CA GLN A 147 9.30 79.88 -14.59
C GLN A 147 8.62 80.34 -15.89
N GLU A 148 8.04 79.41 -16.65
CA GLU A 148 7.30 79.72 -17.88
C GLU A 148 6.06 80.59 -17.60
N LEU A 149 5.28 80.25 -16.57
CA LEU A 149 4.11 81.02 -16.16
C LEU A 149 4.50 82.44 -15.69
N ASN A 150 5.58 82.59 -14.93
CA ASN A 150 6.08 83.90 -14.53
C ASN A 150 6.52 84.75 -15.72
N GLY A 151 7.14 84.13 -16.73
CA GLY A 151 7.47 84.78 -18.00
C GLY A 151 6.22 85.25 -18.76
N PHE A 152 5.20 84.41 -18.83
CA PHE A 152 3.91 84.74 -19.43
C PHE A 152 3.22 85.91 -18.70
N MET A 153 3.14 85.84 -17.37
CA MET A 153 2.57 86.91 -16.53
C MET A 153 3.31 88.24 -16.69
N THR A 154 4.64 88.21 -16.82
CA THR A 154 5.45 89.41 -17.08
C THR A 154 5.10 90.01 -18.45
N THR A 155 4.91 89.16 -19.46
CA THR A 155 4.52 89.59 -20.82
C THR A 155 3.13 90.20 -20.82
N VAL A 156 2.15 89.56 -20.15
CA VAL A 156 0.79 90.08 -20.00
C VAL A 156 0.79 91.43 -19.28
N ARG A 157 1.53 91.59 -18.17
CA ARG A 157 1.65 92.88 -17.46
C ARG A 157 2.21 93.99 -18.35
N LYS A 158 3.28 93.70 -19.12
CA LYS A 158 3.83 94.66 -20.09
C LYS A 158 2.80 95.06 -21.15
N GLY A 159 2.03 94.09 -21.66
CA GLY A 159 0.94 94.33 -22.59
C GLY A 159 -0.15 95.24 -22.04
N ILE A 160 -0.61 94.99 -20.79
CA ILE A 160 -1.58 95.84 -20.09
C ILE A 160 -1.05 97.27 -19.94
N SER A 161 0.17 97.43 -19.41
CA SER A 161 0.78 98.76 -19.17
C SER A 161 0.92 99.58 -20.46
N ALA A 162 1.25 98.92 -21.58
CA ALA A 162 1.36 99.57 -22.89
C ALA A 162 -0.01 100.07 -23.41
N LEU A 163 -1.09 99.30 -23.18
CA LEU A 163 -2.44 99.71 -23.55
C LEU A 163 -2.96 100.85 -22.66
N GLU A 164 -2.65 100.82 -21.37
CA GLU A 164 -2.99 101.91 -20.42
C GLU A 164 -2.31 103.22 -20.80
N HIS A 165 -1.00 103.21 -21.11
CA HIS A 165 -0.31 104.39 -21.64
C HIS A 165 -0.96 104.91 -22.92
N ARG A 166 -1.29 104.01 -23.86
CA ARG A 166 -1.94 104.39 -25.13
C ARG A 166 -3.35 104.96 -24.94
N ALA A 167 -4.05 104.55 -23.87
CA ALA A 167 -5.35 105.11 -23.52
C ALA A 167 -5.21 106.49 -22.86
N ALA A 168 -4.16 106.71 -22.06
CA ALA A 168 -3.87 108.01 -21.43
C ALA A 168 -3.40 109.07 -22.44
N ASP A 169 -2.68 108.67 -23.50
CA ASP A 169 -2.20 109.56 -24.56
C ASP A 169 -3.23 109.88 -25.65
N ARG A 170 -4.48 109.39 -25.54
CA ARG A 170 -5.56 109.77 -26.46
C ARG A 170 -6.16 111.11 -26.05
N PRO A 171 -6.08 112.16 -26.88
CA PRO A 171 -6.82 113.39 -26.62
C PRO A 171 -8.32 113.11 -26.77
N GLY A 172 -9.09 113.55 -25.78
CA GLY A 172 -10.56 113.54 -25.82
C GLY A 172 -11.12 114.48 -26.88
#